data_AF-A0AAW1ME95-F1
#
_entry.id   AF-A0AAW1ME95-F1
#
_cell.length_a   1.000
_cell.length_b   1.000
_cell.length_c   1.000
_cell.angle_alpha   90.00
_cell.angle_beta   90.00
_cell.angle_gamma   90.00
#
_symmetry.space_group_name_H-M   'P 1'
#
loop_
_entity.id
_entity.type
_entity.pdbx_description
1 polymer ?
#
loop_
_entity_poly.entity_id
_entity_poly.type
_entity_poly.pdbx_seq_one_letter_code
_entity_poly.pdbx_strand_id
1 'polypeptide(L)'
;MKERFGEDIPPVADYENRVVGLLLTNYDPLLDFPEPVPPQIIPVGGVNARPPKELPQDLQEILDNSKDGVIFFSLGTNVDLSFSSRDTKNKFLNAFSKLKETVLWKYTGDDLVGASKNVIIRKWYPQNDILAHKNVKIFITHNGALSTHEAMYHGVPTVGIPLFMDQINNAKKMESKGLGKSIDFHKFTSEKLYRAIEEVLQNPKYKENMQKLSRQFKDRLETPLERAVFWIEYTLRHKDVKSISHRIWHEQLIGGLVEKGHNITLVSYAEPKLKSDNFTVIKIAGVMEVLADKLGDVINPEATVIGSIHNLWTKYIIPLAELDMKSDALKTILDYPKDKFDLIIFDVFNSQHLYPLVHYFGDPPVVVLRVSPFGLPPSVFDTMGSHSYSYYPMYTSTDTDQMGGY
;
A
#
# COMPACT_ATOMS: atom_id res chain seq x y z
N MET A 1 3.96 -23.44 -23.38
CA MET A 1 4.35 -22.14 -23.98
C MET A 1 5.17 -22.33 -25.25
N LYS A 2 6.29 -23.04 -25.20
CA LYS A 2 7.13 -23.28 -26.40
C LYS A 2 6.39 -23.90 -27.59
N GLU A 3 5.54 -24.88 -27.33
CA GLU A 3 4.70 -25.53 -28.35
C GLU A 3 3.68 -24.60 -29.03
N ARG A 4 3.29 -23.49 -28.38
CA ARG A 4 2.29 -22.52 -28.90
C ARG A 4 2.89 -21.19 -29.36
N PHE A 5 4.04 -20.79 -28.83
CA PHE A 5 4.65 -19.48 -29.07
C PHE A 5 6.10 -19.58 -29.59
N GLY A 6 6.57 -20.77 -29.96
CA GLY A 6 7.91 -21.02 -30.50
C GLY A 6 8.96 -21.36 -29.44
N GLU A 7 10.10 -21.88 -29.86
CA GLU A 7 11.22 -22.21 -28.94
C GLU A 7 11.94 -20.94 -28.43
N ASP A 8 11.82 -19.82 -29.15
CA ASP A 8 12.54 -18.55 -28.93
C ASP A 8 11.81 -17.60 -27.96
N ILE A 9 11.27 -18.15 -26.87
CA ILE A 9 10.59 -17.38 -25.83
C ILE A 9 11.58 -17.18 -24.67
N PRO A 10 11.88 -15.94 -24.27
CA PRO A 10 12.68 -15.67 -23.07
C PRO A 10 12.12 -16.41 -21.84
N PRO A 11 12.97 -16.81 -20.88
CA PRO A 11 12.51 -17.31 -19.59
C PRO A 11 11.52 -16.32 -18.94
N VAL A 12 10.54 -16.81 -18.17
CA VAL A 12 9.54 -15.95 -17.49
C VAL A 12 10.21 -14.87 -16.64
N ALA A 13 11.31 -15.20 -15.97
CA ALA A 13 12.11 -14.26 -15.19
C ALA A 13 12.73 -13.11 -16.02
N ASP A 14 12.99 -13.33 -17.32
CA ASP A 14 13.47 -12.28 -18.21
C ASP A 14 12.35 -11.32 -18.63
N TYR A 15 11.08 -11.76 -18.62
CA TYR A 15 9.93 -10.89 -18.86
C TYR A 15 9.67 -9.95 -17.69
N GLU A 16 9.72 -10.47 -16.47
CA GLU A 16 9.48 -9.70 -15.24
C GLU A 16 10.49 -8.55 -15.09
N ASN A 17 11.75 -8.78 -15.45
CA ASN A 17 12.81 -7.77 -15.35
C ASN A 17 12.89 -6.81 -16.56
N ARG A 18 12.32 -7.15 -17.73
CA ARG A 18 12.49 -6.36 -18.96
C ARG A 18 11.23 -5.64 -19.45
N VAL A 19 10.04 -6.06 -19.01
CA VAL A 19 8.76 -5.72 -19.67
C VAL A 19 7.78 -4.97 -18.77
N VAL A 20 7.85 -5.11 -17.45
CA VAL A 20 6.91 -4.42 -16.54
C VAL A 20 7.38 -2.98 -16.28
N GLY A 21 7.03 -2.06 -17.19
CA GLY A 21 7.32 -0.62 -17.05
C GLY A 21 6.31 0.15 -16.18
N LEU A 22 5.13 -0.43 -15.95
CA LEU A 22 4.02 0.14 -15.18
C LEU A 22 3.27 -0.99 -14.46
N LEU A 23 2.96 -0.80 -13.18
CA LEU A 23 2.10 -1.68 -12.41
C LEU A 23 0.94 -0.87 -11.81
N LEU A 24 -0.28 -1.18 -12.21
CA LEU A 24 -1.47 -0.62 -11.56
C LEU A 24 -1.88 -1.54 -10.41
N THR A 25 -2.00 -1.00 -9.19
CA THR A 25 -2.36 -1.79 -8.01
C THR A 25 -3.69 -1.33 -7.42
N ASN A 26 -4.50 -2.28 -6.94
CA ASN A 26 -5.73 -1.97 -6.21
C ASN A 26 -5.42 -1.61 -4.75
N TYR A 27 -4.50 -0.67 -4.54
CA TYR A 27 -4.05 -0.13 -3.25
C TYR A 27 -4.65 1.26 -3.03
N ASP A 28 -5.09 1.56 -1.81
CA ASP A 28 -5.45 2.93 -1.39
C ASP A 28 -4.91 3.22 0.03
N PRO A 29 -4.12 4.30 0.21
CA PRO A 29 -3.44 4.60 1.47
C PRO A 29 -4.40 4.92 2.63
N LEU A 30 -5.68 5.20 2.36
CA LEU A 30 -6.65 5.44 3.42
C LEU A 30 -7.06 4.16 4.15
N LEU A 31 -7.01 2.99 3.48
CA LEU A 31 -7.31 1.70 4.09
C LEU A 31 -6.04 0.89 4.33
N ASP A 32 -5.12 0.90 3.38
CA ASP A 32 -3.91 0.10 3.43
C ASP A 32 -2.85 0.65 4.39
N PHE A 33 -1.83 -0.15 4.65
CA PHE A 33 -0.71 0.29 5.47
C PHE A 33 0.13 1.29 4.68
N PRO A 34 0.69 2.33 5.35
CA PRO A 34 1.66 3.20 4.73
C PRO A 34 2.85 2.37 4.25
N GLU A 35 3.14 2.39 2.96
CA GLU A 35 4.29 1.70 2.39
C GLU A 35 4.97 2.57 1.32
N PRO A 36 6.30 2.47 1.17
CA PRO A 36 7.01 3.15 0.10
C PRO A 36 6.71 2.43 -1.22
N VAL A 37 5.96 3.10 -2.09
CA VAL A 37 5.58 2.58 -3.40
C VAL A 37 6.50 3.19 -4.46
N PRO A 38 7.25 2.39 -5.26
CA PRO A 38 8.03 2.91 -6.38
C PRO A 38 7.16 3.72 -7.35
N PRO A 39 7.69 4.75 -8.03
CA PRO A 39 6.88 5.64 -8.90
C PRO A 39 6.14 4.94 -10.05
N GLN A 40 6.49 3.69 -10.36
CA GLN A 40 5.88 2.91 -11.45
C GLN A 40 4.78 1.98 -10.95
N ILE A 41 4.65 1.85 -9.64
CA ILE A 41 3.49 1.23 -9.03
C ILE A 41 2.49 2.36 -8.77
N ILE A 42 1.39 2.34 -9.50
CA ILE A 42 0.36 3.39 -9.46
C ILE A 42 -0.86 2.86 -8.72
N PRO A 43 -1.15 3.40 -7.53
CA PRO A 43 -2.37 3.09 -6.78
C PRO A 43 -3.62 3.49 -7.53
N VAL A 44 -4.43 2.50 -7.89
CA VAL A 44 -5.76 2.64 -8.51
C VAL A 44 -6.84 1.95 -7.64
N GLY A 45 -6.62 1.95 -6.32
CA GLY A 45 -7.57 1.44 -5.34
C GLY A 45 -8.97 2.02 -5.54
N GLY A 46 -9.94 1.12 -5.73
CA GLY A 46 -11.36 1.44 -5.89
C GLY A 46 -11.76 1.88 -7.29
N VAL A 47 -10.99 1.51 -8.31
CA VAL A 47 -11.39 1.64 -9.73
C VAL A 47 -12.76 1.00 -10.04
N ASN A 48 -13.19 0.02 -9.25
CA ASN A 48 -14.51 -0.61 -9.38
C ASN A 48 -15.65 0.20 -8.73
N ALA A 49 -15.34 1.07 -7.77
CA ALA A 49 -16.32 1.87 -7.07
C ALA A 49 -16.68 3.12 -7.89
N ARG A 50 -17.98 3.38 -8.06
CA ARG A 50 -18.46 4.40 -9.01
C ARG A 50 -19.75 5.07 -8.52
N PRO A 51 -20.08 6.25 -9.06
CA PRO A 51 -21.41 6.83 -8.85
C PRO A 51 -22.51 5.82 -9.19
N PRO A 52 -23.62 5.81 -8.43
CA PRO A 52 -24.69 4.83 -8.65
C PRO A 52 -25.37 5.04 -10.00
N LYS A 53 -25.79 3.94 -10.60
CA LYS A 53 -26.78 3.92 -11.67
C LYS A 53 -28.19 3.76 -11.08
N GLU A 54 -29.20 4.04 -11.90
CA GLU A 54 -30.59 3.78 -11.52
C GLU A 54 -30.79 2.31 -11.19
N LEU A 55 -31.45 2.05 -10.06
CA LEU A 55 -31.82 0.71 -9.64
C LEU A 55 -33.07 0.24 -10.42
N PRO A 56 -33.19 -1.07 -10.69
CA PRO A 56 -34.45 -1.65 -11.13
C PRO A 56 -35.60 -1.22 -10.21
N GLN A 57 -36.76 -0.89 -10.80
CA GLN A 57 -37.90 -0.30 -10.07
C GLN A 57 -38.31 -1.12 -8.86
N ASP A 58 -38.34 -2.44 -8.98
CA ASP A 58 -38.68 -3.36 -7.91
C ASP A 58 -37.68 -3.29 -6.73
N LEU A 59 -36.37 -3.14 -7.02
CA LEU A 59 -35.36 -2.93 -5.98
C LEU A 59 -35.47 -1.56 -5.34
N GLN A 60 -35.72 -0.52 -6.15
CA GLN A 60 -35.93 0.84 -5.66
C GLN A 60 -37.10 0.90 -4.68
N GLU A 61 -38.24 0.30 -5.03
CA GLU A 61 -39.42 0.23 -4.17
C GLU A 61 -39.14 -0.55 -2.87
N ILE A 62 -38.41 -1.67 -2.93
CA ILE A 62 -38.00 -2.41 -1.73
C ILE A 62 -37.17 -1.50 -0.82
N LEU A 63 -36.11 -0.90 -1.36
CA LEU A 63 -35.17 -0.07 -0.60
C LEU A 63 -35.85 1.16 0.00
N ASP A 64 -36.74 1.82 -0.73
CA ASP A 64 -37.48 3.01 -0.26
C ASP A 64 -38.50 2.69 0.83
N ASN A 65 -39.17 1.53 0.76
CA ASN A 65 -40.18 1.11 1.73
C ASN A 65 -39.58 0.54 3.02
N SER A 66 -38.29 0.20 3.07
CA SER A 66 -37.59 -0.29 4.25
C SER A 66 -37.33 0.79 5.31
N LYS A 67 -38.36 1.11 6.12
CA LYS A 67 -38.32 2.17 7.15
C LYS A 67 -37.25 1.96 8.22
N ASP A 68 -37.03 0.72 8.64
CA ASP A 68 -36.00 0.36 9.61
C ASP A 68 -34.60 0.31 8.98
N GLY A 69 -34.46 0.54 7.68
CA GLY A 69 -33.21 0.46 6.94
C GLY A 69 -32.96 -0.92 6.33
N VAL A 70 -31.85 -0.99 5.60
CA VAL A 70 -31.48 -2.14 4.78
C VAL A 70 -30.08 -2.63 5.12
N ILE A 71 -29.95 -3.94 5.21
CA ILE A 71 -28.69 -4.65 5.32
C ILE A 71 -28.46 -5.38 4.02
N PHE A 72 -27.35 -5.10 3.35
CA PHE A 72 -26.96 -5.85 2.16
C PHE A 72 -26.01 -6.97 2.55
N PHE A 73 -26.25 -8.20 2.10
CA PHE A 73 -25.43 -9.37 2.40
C PHE A 73 -24.94 -10.06 1.12
N SER A 74 -23.62 -10.06 0.93
CA SER A 74 -22.95 -10.70 -0.21
C SER A 74 -21.52 -11.12 0.16
N LEU A 75 -21.19 -12.39 0.00
CA LEU A 75 -19.82 -12.92 0.18
C LEU A 75 -19.01 -12.94 -1.13
N GLY A 76 -19.41 -12.14 -2.12
CA GLY A 76 -18.72 -12.05 -3.42
C GLY A 76 -19.21 -13.08 -4.45
N THR A 77 -18.39 -13.32 -5.47
CA THR A 77 -18.67 -14.29 -6.56
C THR A 77 -17.92 -15.60 -6.40
N ASN A 78 -16.82 -15.60 -5.65
CA ASN A 78 -15.96 -16.77 -5.45
C ASN A 78 -16.38 -17.61 -4.24
N VAL A 79 -17.28 -17.09 -3.41
CA VAL A 79 -17.87 -17.81 -2.29
C VAL A 79 -19.36 -17.95 -2.54
N ASP A 80 -19.77 -19.18 -2.82
CA ASP A 80 -21.17 -19.52 -2.96
C ASP A 80 -21.63 -20.31 -1.74
N LEU A 81 -22.48 -19.67 -0.92
CA LEU A 81 -23.06 -20.27 0.26
C LEU A 81 -23.98 -21.45 -0.06
N SER A 82 -24.40 -21.65 -1.30
CA SER A 82 -25.20 -22.82 -1.68
C SER A 82 -24.50 -24.14 -1.41
N PHE A 83 -23.16 -24.17 -1.46
CA PHE A 83 -22.33 -25.32 -1.11
C PHE A 83 -22.08 -25.49 0.40
N SER A 84 -22.52 -24.54 1.24
CA SER A 84 -22.35 -24.64 2.69
C SER A 84 -23.35 -25.62 3.33
N SER A 85 -23.06 -26.06 4.55
CA SER A 85 -23.95 -26.96 5.29
C SER A 85 -25.28 -26.29 5.63
N ARG A 86 -26.33 -27.10 5.83
CA ARG A 86 -27.65 -26.60 6.29
C ARG A 86 -27.55 -25.87 7.63
N ASP A 87 -26.66 -26.31 8.53
CA ASP A 87 -26.39 -25.65 9.80
C ASP A 87 -25.85 -24.22 9.59
N THR A 88 -24.88 -24.05 8.70
CA THR A 88 -24.34 -22.72 8.34
C THR A 88 -25.43 -21.80 7.80
N LYS A 89 -26.27 -22.28 6.88
CA LYS A 89 -27.40 -21.52 6.32
C LYS A 89 -28.40 -21.12 7.41
N ASN A 90 -28.75 -22.06 8.30
CA ASN A 90 -29.65 -21.81 9.42
C ASN A 90 -29.08 -20.79 10.40
N LYS A 91 -27.76 -20.74 10.61
CA LYS A 91 -27.14 -19.71 11.47
C LYS A 91 -27.38 -18.29 10.95
N PHE A 92 -27.24 -18.09 9.64
CA PHE A 92 -27.56 -16.81 8.99
C PHE A 92 -29.06 -16.48 9.08
N LEU A 93 -29.94 -17.41 8.69
CA LEU A 93 -31.39 -17.22 8.74
C LEU A 93 -31.87 -16.88 10.16
N ASN A 94 -31.39 -17.59 11.18
CA ASN A 94 -31.74 -17.38 12.58
C ASN A 94 -31.22 -16.05 13.15
N ALA A 95 -30.12 -15.51 12.61
CA ALA A 95 -29.66 -14.18 12.97
C ALA A 95 -30.52 -13.11 12.29
N PHE A 96 -30.78 -13.25 11.00
CA PHE A 96 -31.53 -12.28 10.20
C PHE A 96 -33.00 -12.19 10.59
N SER A 97 -33.62 -13.28 11.04
CA SER A 97 -35.01 -13.29 11.48
C SER A 97 -35.29 -12.47 12.74
N LYS A 98 -34.24 -12.14 13.51
CA LYS A 98 -34.33 -11.28 14.70
C LYS A 98 -34.23 -9.79 14.38
N LEU A 99 -33.81 -9.43 13.16
CA LEU A 99 -33.58 -8.05 12.75
C LEU A 99 -34.88 -7.39 12.29
N LYS A 100 -34.97 -6.07 12.49
CA LYS A 100 -36.11 -5.25 11.99
C LYS A 100 -35.85 -4.78 10.57
N GLU A 101 -34.58 -4.62 10.21
CA GLU A 101 -34.09 -4.24 8.90
C GLU A 101 -34.48 -5.26 7.84
N THR A 102 -34.65 -4.75 6.61
CA THR A 102 -34.74 -5.60 5.43
C THR A 102 -33.35 -6.10 5.05
N VAL A 103 -33.18 -7.42 4.93
CA VAL A 103 -31.91 -8.06 4.57
C VAL A 103 -31.97 -8.50 3.12
N LEU A 104 -31.16 -7.86 2.26
CA LEU A 104 -30.98 -8.27 0.87
C LEU A 104 -29.84 -9.30 0.80
N TRP A 105 -30.17 -10.56 0.55
CA TRP A 105 -29.19 -11.66 0.52
C TRP A 105 -28.93 -12.14 -0.90
N LYS A 106 -27.70 -11.92 -1.39
CA LYS A 106 -27.21 -12.56 -2.62
C LYS A 106 -26.96 -14.07 -2.39
N TYR A 107 -27.77 -14.92 -2.99
CA TYR A 107 -27.69 -16.38 -2.86
C TYR A 107 -28.17 -17.08 -4.15
N THR A 108 -27.44 -18.08 -4.62
CA THR A 108 -27.68 -18.74 -5.92
C THR A 108 -28.50 -20.03 -5.82
N GLY A 109 -28.54 -20.66 -4.64
CA GLY A 109 -29.26 -21.90 -4.39
C GLY A 109 -30.76 -21.69 -4.20
N ASP A 110 -31.52 -22.79 -4.26
CA ASP A 110 -32.98 -22.78 -4.15
C ASP A 110 -33.47 -23.50 -2.87
N ASP A 111 -32.58 -23.79 -1.92
CA ASP A 111 -32.82 -24.63 -0.74
C ASP A 111 -32.98 -23.85 0.58
N LEU A 112 -33.07 -22.52 0.54
CA LEU A 112 -33.38 -21.67 1.70
C LEU A 112 -34.88 -21.67 1.99
N VAL A 113 -35.39 -22.80 2.48
CA VAL A 113 -36.78 -22.95 2.92
C VAL A 113 -36.97 -22.28 4.29
N GLY A 114 -37.97 -21.40 4.41
CA GLY A 114 -38.34 -20.78 5.69
C GLY A 114 -37.60 -19.47 6.02
N ALA A 115 -37.08 -18.76 5.02
CA ALA A 115 -36.58 -17.40 5.22
C ALA A 115 -37.68 -16.48 5.78
N SER A 116 -37.33 -15.66 6.77
CA SER A 116 -38.25 -14.70 7.38
C SER A 116 -38.64 -13.61 6.37
N LYS A 117 -39.81 -12.98 6.58
CA LYS A 117 -40.38 -11.97 5.66
C LYS A 117 -39.47 -10.77 5.39
N ASN A 118 -38.54 -10.47 6.31
CA ASN A 118 -37.58 -9.39 6.17
C ASN A 118 -36.35 -9.76 5.31
N VAL A 119 -36.19 -11.02 4.89
CA VAL A 119 -35.06 -11.50 4.09
C VAL A 119 -35.49 -11.67 2.63
N ILE A 120 -34.86 -10.91 1.74
CA ILE A 120 -35.14 -10.92 0.30
C ILE A 120 -33.94 -11.55 -0.41
N ILE A 121 -34.16 -12.70 -1.03
CA ILE A 121 -33.11 -13.50 -1.65
C ILE A 121 -33.13 -13.30 -3.17
N ARG A 122 -31.97 -13.01 -3.76
CA ARG A 122 -31.78 -13.02 -5.23
C ARG A 122 -30.43 -13.60 -5.60
N LYS A 123 -30.35 -14.17 -6.81
CA LYS A 123 -29.10 -14.70 -7.37
C LYS A 123 -28.10 -13.59 -7.72
N TRP A 124 -28.60 -12.39 -8.01
CA TRP A 124 -27.80 -11.23 -8.38
C TRP A 124 -28.38 -9.92 -7.87
N TYR A 125 -27.50 -8.97 -7.56
CA TYR A 125 -27.83 -7.63 -7.12
C TYR A 125 -26.83 -6.61 -7.72
N PRO A 126 -27.26 -5.39 -8.10
CA PRO A 126 -26.36 -4.30 -8.47
C PRO A 126 -25.68 -3.72 -7.21
N GLN A 127 -24.67 -4.40 -6.68
CA GLN A 127 -24.05 -4.13 -5.37
C GLN A 127 -23.63 -2.66 -5.19
N ASN A 128 -22.85 -2.09 -6.12
CA ASN A 128 -22.42 -0.70 -6.06
C ASN A 128 -23.61 0.26 -5.89
N ASP A 129 -24.69 0.03 -6.63
CA ASP A 129 -25.84 0.92 -6.70
C ASP A 129 -26.73 0.77 -5.45
N ILE A 130 -26.82 -0.45 -4.89
CA ILE A 130 -27.45 -0.70 -3.58
C ILE A 130 -26.69 0.01 -2.47
N LEU A 131 -25.36 -0.12 -2.42
CA LEU A 131 -24.55 0.50 -1.38
C LEU A 131 -24.66 2.02 -1.38
N ALA A 132 -24.95 2.64 -2.52
CA ALA A 132 -25.20 4.08 -2.61
C ALA A 132 -26.56 4.53 -2.04
N HIS A 133 -27.49 3.60 -1.84
CA HIS A 133 -28.85 3.95 -1.44
C HIS A 133 -28.91 4.39 0.03
N LYS A 134 -29.58 5.52 0.30
CA LYS A 134 -29.64 6.18 1.62
C LYS A 134 -30.13 5.29 2.78
N ASN A 135 -30.96 4.28 2.47
CA ASN A 135 -31.52 3.37 3.47
C ASN A 135 -30.60 2.18 3.78
N VAL A 136 -29.52 1.96 3.03
CA VAL A 136 -28.53 0.93 3.37
C VAL A 136 -27.69 1.39 4.55
N LYS A 137 -27.72 0.58 5.63
CA LYS A 137 -27.04 0.87 6.89
C LYS A 137 -25.75 0.10 7.03
N ILE A 138 -25.74 -1.17 6.61
CA ILE A 138 -24.61 -2.10 6.78
C ILE A 138 -24.45 -2.95 5.53
N PHE A 139 -23.19 -3.24 5.22
CA PHE A 139 -22.82 -4.28 4.28
C PHE A 139 -22.19 -5.47 5.00
N ILE A 140 -22.89 -6.61 5.02
CA ILE A 140 -22.32 -7.89 5.45
C ILE A 140 -21.56 -8.48 4.26
N THR A 141 -20.25 -8.66 4.41
CA THR A 141 -19.36 -9.01 3.30
C THR A 141 -18.22 -9.92 3.73
N HIS A 142 -17.66 -10.67 2.80
CA HIS A 142 -16.38 -11.36 3.00
C HIS A 142 -15.17 -10.42 3.06
N ASN A 143 -15.32 -9.10 2.86
CA ASN A 143 -14.23 -8.12 2.79
C ASN A 143 -13.19 -8.38 1.68
N GLY A 144 -13.59 -8.96 0.55
CA GLY A 144 -12.77 -8.92 -0.66
C GLY A 144 -12.41 -7.48 -1.06
N ALA A 145 -11.26 -7.29 -1.70
CA ALA A 145 -10.71 -5.95 -1.99
C ALA A 145 -11.72 -5.02 -2.71
N LEU A 146 -12.40 -5.52 -3.75
CA LEU A 146 -13.36 -4.72 -4.54
C LEU A 146 -14.59 -4.29 -3.71
N SER A 147 -15.20 -5.24 -3.00
CA SER A 147 -16.35 -4.97 -2.12
C SER A 147 -16.00 -3.99 -1.01
N THR A 148 -14.76 -4.04 -0.50
CA THR A 148 -14.30 -3.13 0.55
C THR A 148 -14.18 -1.70 0.00
N HIS A 149 -13.64 -1.51 -1.20
CA HIS A 149 -13.60 -0.19 -1.84
C HIS A 149 -14.99 0.37 -2.17
N GLU A 150 -15.94 -0.46 -2.57
CA GLU A 150 -17.34 0.00 -2.78
C GLU A 150 -17.98 0.45 -1.46
N ALA A 151 -17.75 -0.29 -0.36
CA ALA A 151 -18.22 0.09 0.97
C ALA A 151 -17.63 1.43 1.42
N MET A 152 -16.31 1.60 1.24
CA MET A 152 -15.60 2.86 1.53
C MET A 152 -16.12 4.01 0.69
N TYR A 153 -16.27 3.79 -0.62
CA TYR A 153 -16.76 4.81 -1.54
C TYR A 153 -18.16 5.28 -1.14
N HIS A 154 -19.08 4.37 -0.85
CA HIS A 154 -20.46 4.75 -0.48
C HIS A 154 -20.64 5.10 1.01
N GLY A 155 -19.61 4.91 1.83
CA GLY A 155 -19.67 5.28 3.24
C GLY A 155 -20.51 4.31 4.09
N VAL A 156 -20.56 3.03 3.72
CA VAL A 156 -21.37 1.99 4.38
C VAL A 156 -20.48 1.10 5.26
N PRO A 157 -20.68 1.08 6.60
CA PRO A 157 -19.94 0.20 7.50
C PRO A 157 -20.13 -1.29 7.20
N THR A 158 -19.16 -2.11 7.59
CA THR A 158 -19.19 -3.54 7.27
C THR A 158 -19.30 -4.46 8.48
N VAL A 159 -20.00 -5.57 8.32
CA VAL A 159 -19.78 -6.78 9.13
C VAL A 159 -19.08 -7.80 8.26
N GLY A 160 -17.79 -7.97 8.51
CA GLY A 160 -16.87 -8.82 7.79
C GLY A 160 -16.99 -10.27 8.19
N ILE A 161 -16.99 -11.17 7.20
CA ILE A 161 -16.97 -12.61 7.38
C ILE A 161 -15.90 -13.18 6.42
N PRO A 162 -14.61 -12.93 6.68
CA PRO A 162 -13.54 -13.33 5.77
C PRO A 162 -13.38 -14.87 5.74
N LEU A 163 -13.09 -15.42 4.56
CA LEU A 163 -12.90 -16.85 4.35
C LEU A 163 -11.45 -17.21 3.98
N PHE A 164 -10.81 -16.44 3.09
CA PHE A 164 -9.45 -16.74 2.62
C PHE A 164 -8.73 -15.54 1.99
N MET A 165 -7.41 -15.68 1.79
CA MET A 165 -6.55 -14.71 1.07
C MET A 165 -6.60 -13.28 1.66
N ASP A 166 -6.81 -12.28 0.81
CA ASP A 166 -6.81 -10.85 1.12
C ASP A 166 -7.92 -10.45 2.10
N GLN A 167 -9.02 -11.19 2.10
CA GLN A 167 -10.22 -10.94 2.91
C GLN A 167 -9.90 -10.79 4.41
N ILE A 168 -9.03 -11.65 4.94
CA ILE A 168 -8.68 -11.66 6.37
C ILE A 168 -7.97 -10.36 6.74
N ASN A 169 -7.04 -9.92 5.90
CA ASN A 169 -6.29 -8.68 6.12
C ASN A 169 -7.18 -7.45 5.96
N ASN A 170 -8.05 -7.43 4.95
CA ASN A 170 -8.99 -6.35 4.73
C ASN A 170 -9.96 -6.22 5.92
N ALA A 171 -10.51 -7.33 6.43
CA ALA A 171 -11.38 -7.32 7.60
C ALA A 171 -10.66 -6.76 8.84
N LYS A 172 -9.40 -7.16 9.10
CA LYS A 172 -8.59 -6.61 10.20
C LYS A 172 -8.34 -5.11 10.05
N LYS A 173 -8.03 -4.61 8.84
CA LYS A 173 -7.87 -3.18 8.56
C LYS A 173 -9.16 -2.39 8.80
N MET A 174 -10.30 -2.97 8.44
CA MET A 174 -11.62 -2.37 8.68
C MET A 174 -11.92 -2.28 10.18
N GLU A 175 -11.64 -3.33 10.94
CA GLU A 175 -11.82 -3.31 12.41
C GLU A 175 -10.89 -2.33 13.11
N SER A 176 -9.60 -2.31 12.76
CA SER A 176 -8.61 -1.44 13.42
C SER A 176 -8.92 0.05 13.24
N LYS A 177 -9.50 0.43 12.10
CA LYS A 177 -9.99 1.79 11.82
C LYS A 177 -11.40 2.05 12.34
N GLY A 178 -12.04 1.06 12.97
CA GLY A 178 -13.40 1.17 13.48
C GLY A 178 -14.43 1.42 12.38
N LEU A 179 -14.26 0.78 11.22
CA LEU A 179 -15.11 0.86 10.02
C LEU A 179 -16.10 -0.30 9.94
N GLY A 180 -15.91 -1.30 10.80
CA GLY A 180 -16.73 -2.49 10.87
C GLY A 180 -16.30 -3.45 11.96
N LYS A 181 -16.93 -4.62 11.98
CA LYS A 181 -16.57 -5.79 12.80
C LYS A 181 -16.23 -6.98 11.91
N SER A 182 -15.45 -7.92 12.42
CA SER A 182 -15.12 -9.18 11.75
C SER A 182 -15.64 -10.36 12.56
N ILE A 183 -16.08 -11.40 11.84
CA ILE A 183 -16.61 -12.63 12.39
C ILE A 183 -15.89 -13.81 11.74
N ASP A 184 -15.35 -14.71 12.57
CA ASP A 184 -14.78 -15.98 12.12
C ASP A 184 -15.89 -16.90 11.56
N PHE A 185 -15.86 -17.14 10.25
CA PHE A 185 -16.81 -17.99 9.53
C PHE A 185 -16.90 -19.42 10.06
N HIS A 186 -15.84 -19.95 10.67
CA HIS A 186 -15.82 -21.33 11.18
C HIS A 186 -16.34 -21.43 12.62
N LYS A 187 -16.38 -20.33 13.37
CA LYS A 187 -16.69 -20.31 14.81
C LYS A 187 -17.89 -19.45 15.20
N PHE A 188 -18.59 -18.89 14.22
CA PHE A 188 -19.76 -18.06 14.49
C PHE A 188 -20.98 -18.87 14.87
N THR A 189 -21.84 -18.21 15.64
CA THR A 189 -23.19 -18.66 15.96
C THR A 189 -24.16 -17.59 15.49
N SER A 190 -25.45 -17.93 15.34
CA SER A 190 -26.49 -16.95 14.99
C SER A 190 -26.50 -15.76 15.95
N GLU A 191 -26.26 -16.03 17.24
CA GLU A 191 -26.22 -15.00 18.27
C GLU A 191 -25.01 -14.07 18.14
N LYS A 192 -23.81 -14.62 17.84
CA LYS A 192 -22.63 -13.79 17.60
C LYS A 192 -22.82 -12.90 16.37
N LEU A 193 -23.38 -13.44 15.30
CA LEU A 193 -23.69 -12.66 14.09
C LEU A 193 -24.71 -11.56 14.37
N TYR A 194 -25.82 -11.89 15.03
CA TYR A 194 -26.84 -10.92 15.42
C TYR A 194 -26.25 -9.77 16.26
N ARG A 195 -25.45 -10.09 17.28
CA ARG A 195 -24.82 -9.08 18.15
C ARG A 195 -23.85 -8.17 17.40
N ALA A 196 -23.05 -8.73 16.49
CA ALA A 196 -22.13 -7.94 15.68
C ALA A 196 -22.88 -6.98 14.74
N ILE A 197 -23.99 -7.43 14.14
CA ILE A 197 -24.85 -6.57 13.32
C ILE A 197 -25.43 -5.44 14.17
N GLU A 198 -26.04 -5.77 15.31
CA GLU A 198 -26.61 -4.79 16.24
C GLU A 198 -25.56 -3.78 16.73
N GLU A 199 -24.35 -4.23 17.07
CA GLU A 199 -23.28 -3.34 17.49
C GLU A 199 -22.94 -2.32 16.41
N VAL A 200 -22.79 -2.77 15.15
CA VAL A 200 -22.47 -1.88 14.03
C VAL A 200 -23.64 -0.95 13.69
N LEU A 201 -24.89 -1.40 13.88
CA LEU A 201 -26.10 -0.57 13.67
C LEU A 201 -26.24 0.53 14.72
N GLN A 202 -26.00 0.19 15.98
CA GLN A 202 -26.31 1.06 17.12
C GLN A 202 -25.15 1.98 17.51
N ASN A 203 -23.90 1.56 17.26
CA ASN A 203 -22.74 2.36 17.61
C ASN A 203 -22.41 3.35 16.48
N PRO A 204 -22.63 4.67 16.67
CA PRO A 204 -22.44 5.67 15.61
C PRO A 204 -21.00 5.75 15.11
N LYS A 205 -20.01 5.33 15.91
CA LYS A 205 -18.59 5.33 15.55
C LYS A 205 -18.34 4.70 14.18
N TYR A 206 -18.95 3.55 13.90
CA TYR A 206 -18.71 2.83 12.64
C TYR A 206 -19.17 3.64 11.43
N LYS A 207 -20.37 4.22 11.52
CA LYS A 207 -20.95 5.06 10.47
C LYS A 207 -20.18 6.37 10.31
N GLU A 208 -19.86 7.05 11.40
CA GLU A 208 -19.13 8.31 11.37
C GLU A 208 -17.72 8.15 10.79
N ASN A 209 -16.99 7.12 11.22
CA ASN A 209 -15.67 6.81 10.69
C ASN A 209 -15.74 6.45 9.21
N MET A 210 -16.70 5.63 8.80
CA MET A 210 -16.86 5.23 7.41
C MET A 210 -17.27 6.40 6.52
N GLN A 211 -18.14 7.30 6.98
CA GLN A 211 -18.51 8.51 6.24
C GLN A 211 -17.35 9.49 6.14
N LYS A 212 -16.55 9.64 7.20
CA LYS A 212 -15.31 10.43 7.16
C LYS A 212 -14.34 9.86 6.13
N LEU A 213 -14.12 8.55 6.17
CA LEU A 213 -13.27 7.85 5.21
C LEU A 213 -13.78 7.99 3.78
N SER A 214 -15.09 7.87 3.55
CA SER A 214 -15.72 8.05 2.23
C SER A 214 -15.48 9.46 1.66
N ARG A 215 -15.60 10.50 2.49
CA ARG A 215 -15.28 11.87 2.08
C ARG A 215 -13.82 12.00 1.67
N GLN A 216 -12.90 11.50 2.48
CA GLN A 216 -11.47 11.49 2.15
C GLN A 216 -11.17 10.65 0.90
N PHE A 217 -11.86 9.52 0.73
CA PHE A 217 -11.71 8.63 -0.41
C PHE A 217 -12.23 9.29 -1.69
N LYS A 218 -13.21 10.18 -1.63
CA LYS A 218 -13.70 10.92 -2.82
C LYS A 218 -12.94 12.21 -3.08
N ASP A 219 -12.34 12.79 -2.04
CA ASP A 219 -11.55 14.03 -2.11
C ASP A 219 -10.14 13.75 -2.63
N ARG A 220 -10.04 13.58 -3.94
CA ARG A 220 -8.80 13.29 -4.67
C ARG A 220 -8.77 14.12 -5.96
N LEU A 221 -7.55 14.43 -6.43
CA LEU A 221 -7.34 15.23 -7.65
C LEU A 221 -7.97 14.60 -8.90
N GLU A 222 -8.00 13.27 -8.94
CA GLU A 222 -8.42 12.46 -10.08
C GLU A 222 -9.02 11.14 -9.59
N THR A 223 -9.98 10.57 -10.32
CA THR A 223 -10.52 9.25 -10.00
C THR A 223 -9.48 8.14 -10.23
N PRO A 224 -9.60 6.97 -9.57
CA PRO A 224 -8.68 5.85 -9.83
C PRO A 224 -8.64 5.42 -11.30
N LEU A 225 -9.78 5.53 -12.01
CA LEU A 225 -9.87 5.22 -13.43
C LEU A 225 -9.14 6.25 -14.28
N GLU A 226 -9.33 7.55 -14.03
CA GLU A 226 -8.60 8.60 -14.75
C GLU A 226 -7.09 8.48 -14.56
N ARG A 227 -6.65 8.19 -13.32
CA ARG A 227 -5.24 7.89 -13.02
C ARG A 227 -4.73 6.69 -13.83
N ALA A 228 -5.46 5.57 -13.81
CA ALA A 228 -5.10 4.37 -14.55
C ALA A 228 -4.92 4.68 -16.05
N VAL A 229 -5.90 5.36 -16.64
CA VAL A 229 -5.90 5.75 -18.05
C VAL A 229 -4.70 6.65 -18.34
N PHE A 230 -4.47 7.69 -17.54
CA PHE A 230 -3.33 8.59 -17.72
C PHE A 230 -1.99 7.84 -17.76
N TRP A 231 -1.74 6.95 -16.80
CA TRP A 231 -0.47 6.22 -16.71
C TRP A 231 -0.31 5.16 -17.81
N ILE A 232 -1.41 4.52 -18.23
CA ILE A 232 -1.42 3.66 -19.41
C ILE A 232 -1.03 4.48 -20.65
N GLU A 233 -1.68 5.62 -20.88
CA GLU A 233 -1.37 6.46 -22.02
C GLU A 233 0.04 7.07 -21.95
N TYR A 234 0.52 7.42 -20.75
CA TYR A 234 1.89 7.87 -20.54
C TYR A 234 2.88 6.81 -21.01
N THR A 235 2.67 5.55 -20.62
CA THR A 235 3.52 4.43 -21.05
C THR A 235 3.46 4.21 -22.57
N LEU A 236 2.28 4.41 -23.18
CA LEU A 236 2.12 4.35 -24.64
C LEU A 236 2.86 5.49 -25.37
N ARG A 237 2.87 6.71 -24.80
CA ARG A 237 3.61 7.87 -25.31
C ARG A 237 5.12 7.74 -25.13
N HIS A 238 5.56 7.02 -24.10
CA HIS A 238 6.96 6.97 -23.66
C HIS A 238 7.48 5.53 -23.54
N LYS A 239 7.48 4.81 -24.67
CA LYS A 239 7.84 3.36 -24.76
C LYS A 239 9.25 3.01 -24.25
N ASP A 240 10.13 4.01 -24.12
CA ASP A 240 11.52 3.85 -23.66
C ASP A 240 11.73 4.21 -22.19
N VAL A 241 10.69 4.71 -21.50
CA VAL A 241 10.78 5.08 -20.07
C VAL A 241 10.59 3.82 -19.23
N LYS A 242 11.72 3.16 -18.96
CA LYS A 242 11.82 2.10 -17.93
C LYS A 242 12.18 2.73 -16.59
N SER A 243 11.58 2.22 -15.51
CA SER A 243 11.98 2.57 -14.14
C SER A 243 13.47 2.31 -13.92
N ILE A 244 14.19 3.31 -13.42
CA ILE A 244 15.51 3.13 -12.80
C ILE A 244 15.51 3.94 -11.49
N SER A 245 15.74 3.24 -10.37
CA SER A 245 15.61 3.72 -8.98
C SER A 245 16.57 4.87 -8.58
N HIS A 246 16.16 5.64 -7.55
CA HIS A 246 16.80 6.73 -6.74
C HIS A 246 17.55 7.87 -7.45
N ARG A 247 18.32 7.56 -8.50
CA ARG A 247 19.17 8.49 -9.23
C ARG A 247 18.40 9.64 -9.90
N ILE A 248 17.21 9.36 -10.45
CA ILE A 248 16.41 10.37 -11.15
C ILE A 248 16.06 11.52 -10.20
N TRP A 249 15.70 11.25 -8.95
CA TRP A 249 15.31 12.29 -7.99
C TRP A 249 16.48 13.22 -7.64
N HIS A 250 17.66 12.66 -7.43
CA HIS A 250 18.86 13.45 -7.18
C HIS A 250 19.24 14.25 -8.43
N GLU A 251 19.17 13.65 -9.62
CA GLU A 251 19.41 14.34 -10.88
C GLU A 251 18.39 15.48 -11.14
N GLN A 252 17.11 15.32 -10.76
CA GLN A 252 16.10 16.38 -10.89
C GLN A 252 16.30 17.51 -9.87
N LEU A 253 16.60 17.18 -8.60
CA LEU A 253 16.89 18.20 -7.58
C LEU A 253 18.14 19.00 -7.93
N ILE A 254 19.22 18.32 -8.31
CA ILE A 254 20.47 18.94 -8.74
C ILE A 254 20.22 19.78 -9.99
N GLY A 255 19.49 19.25 -10.97
CA GLY A 255 19.08 19.98 -12.17
C GLY A 255 18.35 21.28 -11.83
N GLY A 256 17.34 21.22 -10.96
CA GLY A 256 16.59 22.40 -10.53
C GLY A 256 17.41 23.42 -9.75
N LEU A 257 18.40 22.99 -8.96
CA LEU A 257 19.32 23.89 -8.25
C LEU A 257 20.28 24.57 -9.23
N VAL A 258 20.85 23.82 -10.17
CA VAL A 258 21.74 24.34 -11.21
C VAL A 258 21.00 25.34 -12.11
N GLU A 259 19.75 25.04 -12.51
CA GLU A 259 18.91 25.95 -13.30
C GLU A 259 18.60 27.27 -12.58
N LYS A 260 18.52 27.24 -11.25
CA LYS A 260 18.38 28.46 -10.42
C LYS A 260 19.69 29.21 -10.20
N GLY A 261 20.79 28.75 -10.80
CA GLY A 261 22.09 29.41 -10.76
C GLY A 261 22.98 29.02 -9.58
N HIS A 262 22.61 28.00 -8.80
CA HIS A 262 23.47 27.51 -7.72
C HIS A 262 24.69 26.76 -8.27
N ASN A 263 25.84 26.89 -7.60
CA ASN A 263 27.05 26.14 -7.94
C ASN A 263 27.06 24.83 -7.14
N ILE A 264 26.91 23.70 -7.84
CA ILE A 264 26.71 22.40 -7.20
C ILE A 264 27.91 21.50 -7.43
N THR A 265 28.45 20.93 -6.35
CA THR A 265 29.43 19.84 -6.39
C THR A 265 28.75 18.54 -5.98
N LEU A 266 28.64 17.59 -6.91
CA LEU A 266 28.12 16.24 -6.65
C LEU A 266 29.26 15.24 -6.46
N VAL A 267 29.24 14.52 -5.35
CA VAL A 267 30.09 13.36 -5.11
C VAL A 267 29.26 12.10 -5.39
N SER A 268 29.69 11.26 -6.34
CA SER A 268 28.90 10.09 -6.75
C SER A 268 29.73 8.92 -7.26
N TYR A 269 29.19 7.71 -7.11
CA TYR A 269 29.73 6.48 -7.71
C TYR A 269 29.52 6.41 -9.22
N ALA A 270 28.51 7.12 -9.74
CA ALA A 270 28.15 7.12 -11.14
C ALA A 270 28.24 8.53 -11.72
N GLU A 271 28.51 8.62 -13.02
CA GLU A 271 28.55 9.90 -13.69
C GLU A 271 27.12 10.33 -14.10
N PRO A 272 26.65 11.53 -13.67
CA PRO A 272 25.33 12.03 -14.02
C PRO A 272 25.28 12.44 -15.50
N LYS A 273 24.07 12.46 -16.07
CA LYS A 273 23.87 12.94 -17.46
C LYS A 273 23.91 14.46 -17.57
N LEU A 274 23.60 15.17 -16.49
CA LEU A 274 23.61 16.64 -16.45
C LEU A 274 25.04 17.17 -16.63
N LYS A 275 25.21 18.13 -17.54
CA LYS A 275 26.46 18.88 -17.76
C LYS A 275 26.12 20.36 -17.75
N SER A 276 26.84 21.15 -16.94
CA SER A 276 26.64 22.59 -16.79
C SER A 276 27.91 23.21 -16.21
N ASP A 277 28.19 24.48 -16.54
CA ASP A 277 29.38 25.19 -16.07
C ASP A 277 29.38 25.41 -14.54
N ASN A 278 28.20 25.47 -13.94
CA ASN A 278 28.00 25.58 -12.48
C ASN A 278 27.78 24.23 -11.80
N PHE A 279 28.17 23.12 -12.45
CA PHE A 279 27.99 21.76 -11.94
C PHE A 279 29.28 20.94 -12.03
N THR A 280 29.87 20.65 -10.87
CA THR A 280 31.08 19.84 -10.74
C THR A 280 30.74 18.44 -10.23
N VAL A 281 31.34 17.41 -10.83
CA VAL A 281 31.15 16.01 -10.41
C VAL A 281 32.49 15.43 -9.97
N ILE A 282 32.52 14.93 -8.73
CA ILE A 282 33.65 14.19 -8.18
C ILE A 282 33.24 12.71 -8.12
N LYS A 283 33.78 11.92 -9.04
CA LYS A 283 33.45 10.50 -9.15
C LYS A 283 34.29 9.67 -8.18
N ILE A 284 33.64 8.81 -7.39
CA ILE A 284 34.31 7.78 -6.61
C ILE A 284 34.45 6.51 -7.47
N ALA A 285 35.69 6.15 -7.81
CA ALA A 285 36.01 4.94 -8.58
C ALA A 285 36.21 3.72 -7.64
N GLY A 286 36.17 2.50 -8.18
CA GLY A 286 36.46 1.28 -7.41
C GLY A 286 35.24 0.56 -6.82
N VAL A 287 34.03 1.09 -7.04
CA VAL A 287 32.79 0.59 -6.41
C VAL A 287 32.42 -0.80 -6.90
N MET A 288 32.51 -1.03 -8.20
CA MET A 288 32.16 -2.32 -8.80
C MET A 288 33.16 -3.40 -8.37
N GLU A 289 34.43 -3.04 -8.24
CA GLU A 289 35.51 -3.91 -7.77
C GLU A 289 35.34 -4.29 -6.30
N VAL A 290 34.91 -3.34 -5.45
CA VAL A 290 34.64 -3.59 -4.02
C VAL A 290 33.40 -4.47 -3.81
N LEU A 291 32.41 -4.36 -4.70
CA LEU A 291 31.11 -5.04 -4.58
C LEU A 291 30.99 -6.35 -5.38
N ALA A 292 31.80 -6.57 -6.42
CA ALA A 292 31.68 -7.68 -7.36
C ALA A 292 31.58 -9.05 -6.67
N ASP A 293 32.44 -9.31 -5.68
CA ASP A 293 32.50 -10.60 -4.98
C ASP A 293 31.60 -10.66 -3.73
N LYS A 294 30.96 -9.54 -3.37
CA LYS A 294 30.20 -9.37 -2.11
C LYS A 294 28.70 -9.26 -2.33
N LEU A 295 28.28 -8.91 -3.55
CA LEU A 295 26.86 -8.74 -3.88
C LEU A 295 26.07 -10.05 -3.67
N GLY A 296 26.66 -11.20 -4.00
CA GLY A 296 26.04 -12.51 -3.78
C GLY A 296 25.75 -12.83 -2.31
N ASP A 297 26.62 -12.39 -1.40
CA ASP A 297 26.46 -12.59 0.05
C ASP A 297 25.42 -11.64 0.66
N VAL A 298 25.27 -10.44 0.10
CA VAL A 298 24.29 -9.41 0.54
C VAL A 298 22.87 -9.81 0.16
N ILE A 299 22.70 -10.49 -0.98
CA ILE A 299 21.39 -10.91 -1.52
C ILE A 299 21.13 -12.40 -1.20
N ASN A 300 21.85 -12.99 -0.24
CA ASN A 300 21.74 -14.41 0.10
C ASN A 300 20.30 -14.74 0.59
N PRO A 301 19.49 -15.48 -0.19
CA PRO A 301 18.09 -15.75 0.15
C PRO A 301 17.94 -16.72 1.33
N GLU A 302 19.01 -17.40 1.74
CA GLU A 302 19.02 -18.31 2.89
C GLU A 302 19.46 -17.61 4.19
N ALA A 303 19.86 -16.33 4.14
CA ALA A 303 20.25 -15.58 5.34
C ALA A 303 19.04 -15.26 6.22
N THR A 304 19.20 -15.40 7.54
CA THR A 304 18.21 -14.90 8.50
C THR A 304 18.09 -13.38 8.41
N VAL A 305 17.07 -12.78 9.03
CA VAL A 305 16.90 -11.32 9.06
C VAL A 305 18.12 -10.63 9.67
N ILE A 306 18.60 -11.13 10.80
CA ILE A 306 19.81 -10.64 11.46
C ILE A 306 21.05 -10.89 10.59
N GLY A 307 21.13 -12.05 9.94
CA GLY A 307 22.20 -12.35 8.99
C GLY A 307 22.20 -11.42 7.78
N SER A 308 21.04 -11.05 7.27
CA SER A 308 20.86 -10.12 6.14
C SER A 308 21.27 -8.70 6.51
N ILE A 309 20.89 -8.23 7.71
CA ILE A 309 21.34 -6.94 8.24
C ILE A 309 22.86 -6.97 8.45
N HIS A 310 23.39 -8.03 9.05
CA HIS A 310 24.83 -8.20 9.26
C HIS A 310 25.60 -8.21 7.93
N ASN A 311 25.10 -8.90 6.91
CA ASN A 311 25.70 -8.94 5.58
C ASN A 311 25.61 -7.59 4.87
N LEU A 312 24.46 -6.90 4.95
CA LEU A 312 24.32 -5.54 4.43
C LEU A 312 25.37 -4.60 5.07
N TRP A 313 25.54 -4.66 6.38
CA TRP A 313 26.54 -3.82 7.06
C TRP A 313 27.99 -4.22 6.72
N THR A 314 28.34 -5.49 6.85
CA THR A 314 29.74 -5.95 6.72
C THR A 314 30.21 -6.16 5.29
N LYS A 315 29.31 -6.44 4.35
CA LYS A 315 29.64 -6.78 2.96
C LYS A 315 29.30 -5.65 1.98
N TYR A 316 28.43 -4.71 2.36
CA TYR A 316 28.04 -3.58 1.51
C TYR A 316 28.41 -2.22 2.11
N ILE A 317 27.84 -1.86 3.27
CA ILE A 317 27.97 -0.51 3.85
C ILE A 317 29.42 -0.22 4.28
N ILE A 318 30.01 -1.06 5.14
CA ILE A 318 31.38 -0.85 5.65
C ILE A 318 32.41 -0.84 4.53
N PRO A 319 32.42 -1.78 3.56
CA PRO A 319 33.37 -1.74 2.45
C PRO A 319 33.25 -0.50 1.57
N LEU A 320 32.04 0.00 1.33
CA LEU A 320 31.84 1.25 0.60
C LEU A 320 32.29 2.46 1.42
N ALA A 321 32.03 2.48 2.73
CA ALA A 321 32.55 3.52 3.60
C ALA A 321 34.09 3.54 3.62
N GLU A 322 34.73 2.37 3.67
CA GLU A 322 36.19 2.26 3.56
C GLU A 322 36.72 2.74 2.21
N LEU A 323 35.99 2.43 1.12
CA LEU A 323 36.33 2.92 -0.22
C LEU A 323 36.25 4.44 -0.27
N ASP A 324 35.15 5.03 0.22
CA ASP A 324 34.96 6.48 0.27
C ASP A 324 36.10 7.14 1.05
N MET A 325 36.44 6.61 2.23
CA MET A 325 37.49 7.13 3.10
C MET A 325 38.89 7.04 2.49
N LYS A 326 39.13 6.09 1.57
CA LYS A 326 40.42 5.92 0.88
C LYS A 326 40.44 6.55 -0.52
N SER A 327 39.29 7.01 -1.01
CA SER A 327 39.12 7.50 -2.37
C SER A 327 39.90 8.79 -2.62
N ASP A 328 40.41 8.95 -3.85
CA ASP A 328 40.98 10.23 -4.29
C ASP A 328 39.92 11.33 -4.39
N ALA A 329 38.65 10.95 -4.51
CA ALA A 329 37.51 11.85 -4.41
C ALA A 329 37.45 12.56 -3.06
N LEU A 330 37.63 11.83 -1.93
CA LEU A 330 37.66 12.45 -0.62
C LEU A 330 38.86 13.39 -0.45
N LYS A 331 40.03 13.02 -0.96
CA LYS A 331 41.21 13.92 -0.96
C LYS A 331 40.90 15.20 -1.72
N THR A 332 40.32 15.08 -2.92
CA THR A 332 39.89 16.20 -3.74
C THR A 332 38.90 17.10 -3.00
N ILE A 333 37.96 16.53 -2.23
CA ILE A 333 37.02 17.30 -1.40
C ILE A 333 37.75 18.03 -0.29
N LEU A 334 38.68 17.38 0.40
CA LEU A 334 39.44 17.98 1.51
C LEU A 334 40.38 19.09 1.04
N ASP A 335 40.83 19.08 -0.22
CA ASP A 335 41.67 20.13 -0.80
C ASP A 335 40.89 21.44 -1.08
N TYR A 336 39.57 21.43 -1.02
CA TYR A 336 38.78 22.67 -1.13
C TYR A 336 38.98 23.59 0.08
N PRO A 337 38.81 24.92 -0.10
CA PRO A 337 38.76 25.87 1.01
C PRO A 337 37.72 25.48 2.07
N LYS A 338 38.01 25.75 3.34
CA LYS A 338 37.11 25.41 4.44
C LYS A 338 35.78 26.16 4.40
N ASP A 339 35.71 27.29 3.73
CA ASP A 339 34.50 28.10 3.53
C ASP A 339 33.84 27.86 2.17
N LYS A 340 34.23 26.79 1.46
CA LYS A 340 33.79 26.52 0.09
C LYS A 340 32.28 26.32 -0.06
N PHE A 341 31.64 25.69 0.92
CA PHE A 341 30.25 25.25 0.84
C PHE A 341 29.37 25.99 1.86
N ASP A 342 28.29 26.58 1.37
CA ASP A 342 27.25 27.28 2.13
C ASP A 342 26.08 26.37 2.54
N LEU A 343 25.99 25.18 1.94
CA LEU A 343 24.99 24.15 2.21
C LEU A 343 25.58 22.77 1.89
N ILE A 344 25.35 21.78 2.75
CA ILE A 344 25.72 20.38 2.47
C ILE A 344 24.46 19.52 2.41
N ILE A 345 24.37 18.65 1.40
CA ILE A 345 23.24 17.75 1.21
C ILE A 345 23.70 16.28 1.32
N PHE A 346 23.14 15.52 2.26
CA PHE A 346 23.45 14.09 2.45
C PHE A 346 22.25 13.18 2.16
N ASP A 347 22.51 11.95 1.74
CA ASP A 347 21.52 10.85 1.71
C ASP A 347 21.72 9.91 2.92
N VAL A 348 20.67 9.66 3.71
CA VAL A 348 20.72 8.93 5.01
C VAL A 348 20.64 7.41 4.86
N PHE A 349 21.49 6.85 4.02
CA PHE A 349 21.58 5.39 3.91
C PHE A 349 22.99 4.87 4.20
N ASN A 350 24.01 5.46 3.56
CA ASN A 350 25.39 5.01 3.65
C ASN A 350 26.37 6.20 3.58
N SER A 351 26.14 7.27 4.34
CA SER A 351 26.96 8.50 4.26
C SER A 351 27.40 9.05 5.62
N GLN A 352 27.06 8.35 6.72
CA GLN A 352 27.30 8.83 8.09
C GLN A 352 28.79 9.01 8.40
N HIS A 353 29.68 8.21 7.78
CA HIS A 353 31.13 8.37 7.89
C HIS A 353 31.65 9.68 7.28
N LEU A 354 30.86 10.35 6.43
CA LEU A 354 31.20 11.62 5.81
C LEU A 354 30.66 12.84 6.57
N TYR A 355 29.87 12.66 7.63
CA TYR A 355 29.39 13.77 8.47
C TYR A 355 30.48 14.67 9.04
N PRO A 356 31.71 14.19 9.35
CA PRO A 356 32.81 15.07 9.75
C PRO A 356 33.15 16.16 8.72
N LEU A 357 32.78 16.00 7.44
CA LEU A 357 32.95 17.04 6.43
C LEU A 357 32.14 18.30 6.74
N VAL A 358 31.00 18.18 7.43
CA VAL A 358 30.20 19.35 7.86
C VAL A 358 31.05 20.26 8.74
N HIS A 359 31.69 19.68 9.74
CA HIS A 359 32.56 20.43 10.64
C HIS A 359 33.84 20.92 9.94
N TYR A 360 34.39 20.11 9.03
CA TYR A 360 35.55 20.52 8.22
C TYR A 360 35.29 21.81 7.44
N PHE A 361 34.08 21.95 6.90
CA PHE A 361 33.64 23.13 6.13
C PHE A 361 33.01 24.25 6.98
N GLY A 362 33.25 24.26 8.30
CA GLY A 362 32.80 25.35 9.16
C GLY A 362 31.32 25.30 9.54
N ASP A 363 30.75 24.10 9.62
CA ASP A 363 29.38 23.83 10.06
C ASP A 363 28.28 24.54 9.23
N PRO A 364 28.30 24.45 7.88
CA PRO A 364 27.23 24.99 7.07
C PRO A 364 25.92 24.24 7.35
N PRO A 365 24.75 24.86 7.08
CA PRO A 365 23.47 24.17 7.13
C PRO A 365 23.52 22.84 6.38
N VAL A 366 22.89 21.82 6.97
CA VAL A 366 22.83 20.48 6.38
C VAL A 366 21.39 20.15 6.02
N VAL A 367 21.17 19.80 4.76
CA VAL A 367 19.91 19.23 4.28
C VAL A 367 20.09 17.73 4.11
N VAL A 368 19.14 17.00 4.65
CA VAL A 368 19.20 15.55 4.71
C VAL A 368 18.11 14.99 3.82
N LEU A 369 18.50 14.37 2.70
CA LEU A 369 17.60 13.70 1.77
C LEU A 369 17.32 12.27 2.25
N ARG A 370 16.04 11.90 2.22
CA ARG A 370 15.55 10.56 2.56
C ARG A 370 15.10 9.89 1.29
N VAL A 371 15.95 9.05 0.70
CA VAL A 371 15.61 8.31 -0.53
C VAL A 371 15.67 6.78 -0.33
N SER A 372 15.90 6.32 0.90
CA SER A 372 15.80 4.91 1.26
C SER A 372 14.33 4.43 1.34
N PRO A 373 13.97 3.31 0.69
CA PRO A 373 12.68 2.65 0.90
C PRO A 373 12.60 1.96 2.28
N PHE A 374 13.65 2.02 3.11
CA PHE A 374 13.75 1.29 4.38
C PHE A 374 13.36 2.10 5.64
N GLY A 375 12.81 3.31 5.49
CA GLY A 375 12.45 4.15 6.65
C GLY A 375 13.58 5.08 7.12
N LEU A 376 13.33 5.86 8.19
CA LEU A 376 14.37 6.60 8.90
C LEU A 376 15.01 5.69 9.96
N PRO A 377 16.34 5.66 10.12
CA PRO A 377 16.95 5.02 11.29
C PRO A 377 16.35 5.63 12.57
N PRO A 378 16.01 4.82 13.60
CA PRO A 378 15.41 5.30 14.84
C PRO A 378 16.16 6.49 15.48
N SER A 379 17.49 6.50 15.39
CA SER A 379 18.37 7.55 15.91
C SER A 379 18.21 8.92 15.24
N VAL A 380 17.69 8.97 14.01
CA VAL A 380 17.48 10.22 13.26
C VAL A 380 16.21 10.93 13.75
N PHE A 381 15.21 10.19 14.23
CA PHE A 381 14.03 10.79 14.85
C PHE A 381 14.40 11.56 16.13
N ASP A 382 15.21 10.94 16.99
CA ASP A 382 15.68 11.55 18.25
C ASP A 382 16.48 12.83 18.00
N THR A 383 17.29 12.86 16.94
CA THR A 383 18.11 14.02 16.57
C THR A 383 17.28 15.18 16.02
N MET A 384 16.17 14.90 15.33
CA MET A 384 15.26 15.93 14.78
C MET A 384 14.18 16.37 15.76
N GLY A 385 14.26 15.96 17.04
CA GLY A 385 13.24 16.27 18.05
C GLY A 385 11.89 15.58 17.80
N SER A 386 11.87 14.55 16.95
CA SER A 386 10.69 13.72 16.69
C SER A 386 10.75 12.49 17.58
N HIS A 387 9.66 12.16 18.27
CA HIS A 387 9.59 10.86 18.94
C HIS A 387 9.63 9.74 17.88
N SER A 388 10.52 8.76 18.06
CA SER A 388 10.50 7.51 17.30
C SER A 388 9.09 6.93 17.36
N TYR A 389 8.49 6.66 16.19
CA TYR A 389 7.19 5.99 16.13
C TYR A 389 7.31 4.63 16.84
N SER A 390 6.38 4.37 17.75
CA SER A 390 6.22 3.07 18.39
C SER A 390 5.95 2.01 17.31
N TYR A 391 7.00 1.29 16.92
CA TYR A 391 7.02 0.02 16.18
C TYR A 391 6.52 0.00 14.72
N TYR A 392 7.42 -0.40 13.82
CA TYR A 392 7.11 -0.93 12.48
C TYR A 392 7.56 -2.40 12.48
N PRO A 393 6.65 -3.40 12.44
CA PRO A 393 7.06 -4.80 12.41
C PRO A 393 7.92 -5.06 11.18
N MET A 394 9.11 -5.61 11.40
CA MET A 394 9.94 -6.12 10.32
C MET A 394 9.18 -7.31 9.70
N TYR A 395 8.83 -7.23 8.41
CA TYR A 395 7.91 -8.16 7.72
C TYR A 395 8.30 -9.65 7.75
N THR A 396 9.52 -9.94 8.19
CA THR A 396 10.11 -11.28 8.30
C THR A 396 10.29 -11.74 9.75
N SER A 397 9.88 -10.93 10.73
CA SER A 397 9.88 -11.33 12.14
C SER A 397 8.64 -12.16 12.46
N THR A 398 8.85 -13.22 13.23
CA THR A 398 7.78 -14.03 13.86
C THR A 398 7.19 -13.38 15.10
N ASP A 399 7.74 -12.25 15.54
CA ASP A 399 7.24 -11.53 16.71
C ASP A 399 5.91 -10.85 16.35
N THR A 400 4.85 -11.39 16.94
CA THR A 400 3.51 -10.81 16.88
C THR A 400 3.47 -9.47 17.62
N ASP A 401 2.43 -8.71 17.33
CA ASP A 401 1.96 -7.43 17.85
C ASP A 401 1.79 -7.30 19.39
N GLN A 402 2.42 -8.17 20.19
CA GLN A 402 2.43 -8.09 21.65
C GLN A 402 3.84 -7.89 22.21
N MET A 403 4.02 -6.73 22.84
CA MET A 403 5.25 -6.34 23.55
C MET A 403 5.56 -7.29 24.71
N GLY A 404 6.72 -7.93 24.68
CA GLY A 404 7.44 -8.34 25.89
C GLY A 404 8.44 -7.25 26.25
N GLY A 405 8.08 -6.39 27.20
CA GLY A 405 9.00 -5.37 27.72
C GLY A 405 10.11 -5.99 28.56
N TYR A 406 11.33 -5.52 28.33
CA TYR A 406 12.41 -5.44 29.32
C TYR A 406 13.13 -4.12 29.14
#